data_AF-A0A7W5ZSE0-F1
#
_entry.id   AF-A0A7W5ZSE0-F1
#
_cell.length_a   1.000
_cell.length_b   1.000
_cell.length_c   1.000
_cell.angle_alpha   90.00
_cell.angle_beta   90.00
_cell.angle_gamma   90.00
#
_symmetry.space_group_name_H-M   'P 1'
#
loop_
_entity.id
_entity.type
_entity.pdbx_description
1 polymer ?
#
loop_
_entity_poly.entity_id
_entity_poly.type
_entity_poly.pdbx_seq_one_letter_code
_entity_poly.pdbx_strand_id
1 'polypeptide(L)'
;MLRALLILIAAMVAQAAQAQSYNVDSISDGVLGDVVSAASGSSTFRASSSSGAVTLQSGSAVRISSSSVYSVITISCTGNNLCNSATPYVTLALAGTPSGRLGAIPSVNLTNGTATITSAYSAGSYIVINLNPIPRNTSRTFLLGYDIPVLGNDSSQPTGNAVTSFLITASRPSGAGSDSLVGNITAKVIRPIDIAKTADLQFGKVTRPTSGTGSLTLSPAGVASVTGTGVIRFPSPAPTAAAFTVTGEGGQAVTVSLPSSVTMSGSAGSIVATTTATGSGSQVLSGGTGSAGTLQVKVGGSIPLSGSTGIGTFSGTLVVTVQYN
;
A
#
# COMPACT_ATOMS: atom_id res chain seq x y z
N MET A 1 -10.52 94.51 -9.07
CA MET A 1 -10.08 94.19 -10.45
C MET A 1 -9.20 92.95 -10.37
N LEU A 2 -9.81 91.77 -10.51
CA LEU A 2 -9.83 91.00 -11.77
C LEU A 2 -8.46 90.38 -12.09
N ARG A 3 -8.28 89.10 -11.77
CA ARG A 3 -8.07 88.03 -12.76
C ARG A 3 -7.84 86.69 -12.06
N ALA A 4 -8.81 85.79 -12.26
CA ALA A 4 -8.72 84.38 -11.98
C ALA A 4 -7.67 83.74 -12.91
N LEU A 5 -6.80 82.90 -12.36
CA LEU A 5 -5.98 81.99 -13.14
C LEU A 5 -6.40 80.57 -12.75
N LEU A 6 -7.18 79.95 -13.62
CA LEU A 6 -7.60 78.55 -13.51
C LEU A 6 -6.36 77.66 -13.55
N ILE A 7 -6.16 76.91 -12.47
CA ILE A 7 -5.26 75.76 -12.42
C ILE A 7 -5.96 74.62 -13.17
N LEU A 8 -5.45 74.27 -14.36
CA LEU A 8 -5.87 73.06 -15.07
C LEU A 8 -5.10 71.86 -14.48
N ILE A 9 -5.58 71.31 -13.36
CA ILE A 9 -5.16 69.98 -12.91
C ILE A 9 -5.79 68.98 -13.88
N ALA A 10 -5.00 68.50 -14.85
CA ALA A 10 -5.33 67.30 -15.59
C ALA A 10 -5.24 66.12 -14.60
N ALA A 11 -6.37 65.76 -13.99
CA ALA A 11 -6.53 64.49 -13.32
C ALA A 11 -6.43 63.39 -14.38
N MET A 12 -5.21 62.96 -14.67
CA MET A 12 -4.97 61.72 -15.38
C MET A 12 -5.48 60.62 -14.46
N VAL A 13 -6.71 60.18 -14.69
CA VAL A 13 -7.21 58.93 -14.13
C VAL A 13 -6.31 57.86 -14.71
N ALA A 14 -5.27 57.50 -13.96
CA ALA A 14 -4.47 56.31 -14.23
C ALA A 14 -5.46 55.14 -14.15
N GLN A 15 -5.99 54.72 -15.30
CA GLN A 15 -6.65 53.44 -15.42
C GLN A 15 -5.64 52.44 -14.88
N ALA A 16 -5.95 51.80 -13.77
CA ALA A 16 -5.11 50.75 -13.21
C ALA A 16 -4.86 49.75 -14.34
N ALA A 17 -3.63 49.75 -14.89
CA ALA A 17 -3.26 48.83 -15.93
C ALA A 17 -3.40 47.43 -15.34
N GLN A 18 -4.42 46.69 -15.77
CA GLN A 18 -4.69 45.34 -15.31
C GLN A 18 -3.47 44.48 -15.69
N ALA A 19 -2.60 44.22 -14.72
CA ALA A 19 -1.43 43.40 -14.93
C ALA A 19 -1.89 41.98 -15.33
N GLN A 20 -1.34 41.44 -16.41
CA GLN A 20 -1.57 40.04 -16.76
C GLN A 20 -1.14 39.15 -15.59
N SER A 21 -1.97 38.17 -15.27
CA SER A 21 -1.74 37.21 -14.19
C SER A 21 -2.08 35.80 -14.70
N TYR A 22 -1.34 34.81 -14.21
CA TYR A 22 -1.67 33.41 -14.38
C TYR A 22 -2.19 32.85 -13.06
N ASN A 23 -3.27 32.08 -13.13
CA ASN A 23 -3.92 31.48 -11.97
C ASN A 23 -3.88 29.96 -12.08
N VAL A 24 -3.59 29.28 -10.97
CA VAL A 24 -3.70 27.81 -10.90
C VAL A 24 -5.10 27.51 -10.37
N ASP A 25 -6.07 27.45 -11.29
CA ASP A 25 -7.50 27.40 -10.96
C ASP A 25 -7.87 26.14 -10.14
N SER A 26 -7.27 24.99 -10.49
CA SER A 26 -7.51 23.74 -9.78
C SER A 26 -6.44 22.68 -10.06
N ILE A 27 -6.29 21.75 -9.13
CA ILE A 27 -5.52 20.51 -9.28
C ILE A 27 -6.39 19.36 -8.78
N SER A 28 -6.57 18.31 -9.59
CA SER A 28 -7.17 17.07 -9.10
C SER A 28 -6.13 16.22 -8.38
N ASP A 29 -6.47 15.70 -7.20
CA ASP A 29 -5.57 14.82 -6.46
C ASP A 29 -5.38 13.47 -7.17
N GLY A 30 -4.18 12.91 -7.04
CA GLY A 30 -3.87 11.55 -7.48
C GLY A 30 -4.22 10.55 -6.37
N VAL A 31 -5.12 9.61 -6.63
CA VAL A 31 -5.51 8.60 -5.63
C VAL A 31 -4.95 7.23 -6.00
N LEU A 32 -3.78 6.89 -5.45
CA LEU A 32 -3.19 5.56 -5.62
C LEU A 32 -4.09 4.48 -5.02
N GLY A 33 -4.87 4.79 -3.98
CA GLY A 33 -5.83 3.85 -3.38
C GLY A 33 -5.14 2.87 -2.42
N ASP A 34 -5.68 1.66 -2.33
CA ASP A 34 -5.22 0.63 -1.41
C ASP A 34 -3.98 -0.10 -1.94
N VAL A 35 -2.94 -0.15 -1.10
CA VAL A 35 -1.65 -0.76 -1.43
C VAL A 35 -1.19 -1.66 -0.28
N VAL A 36 -0.80 -2.88 -0.61
CA VAL A 36 -0.02 -3.75 0.28
C VAL A 36 1.45 -3.44 0.04
N SER A 37 2.15 -2.98 1.07
CA SER A 37 3.60 -2.72 0.99
C SER A 37 4.41 -4.00 0.78
N ALA A 38 5.62 -3.87 0.23
CA ALA A 38 6.56 -4.99 0.18
C ALA A 38 7.01 -5.39 1.59
N ALA A 39 7.40 -6.65 1.79
CA ALA A 39 7.94 -7.12 3.07
C ALA A 39 9.25 -6.43 3.47
N SER A 40 10.05 -6.01 2.49
CA SER A 40 11.25 -5.21 2.70
C SER A 40 11.53 -4.33 1.48
N GLY A 41 12.23 -3.22 1.69
CA GLY A 41 12.61 -2.29 0.62
C GLY A 41 11.43 -1.49 0.04
N SER A 42 11.76 -0.40 -0.65
CA SER A 42 10.74 0.43 -1.29
C SER A 42 10.30 -0.16 -2.64
N SER A 43 9.04 0.05 -3.00
CA SER A 43 8.49 -0.27 -4.32
C SER A 43 8.06 1.00 -5.03
N THR A 44 8.25 1.10 -6.33
CA THR A 44 7.87 2.31 -7.09
C THR A 44 6.76 1.97 -8.09
N PHE A 45 5.64 2.68 -7.98
CA PHE A 45 4.56 2.63 -8.96
C PHE A 45 4.64 3.80 -9.93
N ARG A 46 4.47 3.56 -11.23
CA ARG A 46 4.33 4.60 -12.24
C ARG A 46 2.87 4.80 -12.59
N ALA A 47 2.37 6.01 -12.40
CA ALA A 47 1.05 6.47 -12.81
C ALA A 47 1.15 7.23 -14.14
N SER A 48 0.57 6.68 -15.21
CA SER A 48 0.60 7.29 -16.55
C SER A 48 -0.31 8.50 -16.64
N SER A 49 0.21 9.63 -17.15
CA SER A 49 -0.54 10.87 -17.37
C SER A 49 -1.49 10.79 -18.58
N SER A 50 -1.25 9.86 -19.51
CA SER A 50 -2.04 9.73 -20.73
C SER A 50 -3.19 8.73 -20.59
N SER A 51 -3.01 7.68 -19.80
CA SER A 51 -4.00 6.61 -19.64
C SER A 51 -4.52 6.46 -18.22
N GLY A 52 -3.86 7.05 -17.22
CA GLY A 52 -4.12 6.80 -15.81
C GLY A 52 -3.76 5.41 -15.32
N ALA A 53 -3.22 4.54 -16.18
CA ALA A 53 -2.78 3.21 -15.79
C ALA A 53 -1.63 3.29 -14.78
N VAL A 54 -1.68 2.43 -13.76
CA VAL A 54 -0.63 2.30 -12.74
C VAL A 54 0.12 1.00 -12.95
N THR A 55 1.44 1.07 -13.01
CA THR A 55 2.32 -0.09 -13.23
C THR A 55 3.40 -0.15 -12.16
N LEU A 56 3.72 -1.35 -11.67
CA LEU A 56 4.84 -1.54 -10.74
C LEU A 56 6.16 -1.49 -11.54
N GLN A 57 7.02 -0.54 -11.20
CA GLN A 57 8.33 -0.36 -11.86
C GLN A 57 9.45 -1.11 -11.13
N SER A 58 9.34 -1.24 -9.81
CA SER A 58 10.32 -1.94 -8.98
C SER A 58 9.73 -2.35 -7.64
N GLY A 59 10.37 -3.32 -6.97
CA GLY A 59 9.93 -3.84 -5.68
C GLY A 59 8.84 -4.90 -5.81
N SER A 60 8.08 -5.11 -4.74
CA SER A 60 7.08 -6.18 -4.64
C SER A 60 5.80 -5.76 -3.93
N ALA A 61 5.58 -4.45 -3.74
CA ALA A 61 4.31 -3.94 -3.28
C ALA A 61 3.21 -4.25 -4.30
N VAL A 62 1.99 -4.44 -3.81
CA VAL A 62 0.82 -4.75 -4.62
C VAL A 62 -0.20 -3.66 -4.44
N ARG A 63 -0.59 -3.01 -5.55
CA ARG A 63 -1.74 -2.11 -5.57
C ARG A 63 -3.01 -2.94 -5.78
N ILE A 64 -3.97 -2.83 -4.88
CA ILE A 64 -5.25 -3.54 -4.95
C ILE A 64 -6.26 -2.73 -5.79
N SER A 65 -6.22 -1.41 -5.69
CA SER A 65 -7.11 -0.53 -6.46
C SER A 65 -6.82 -0.58 -7.97
N SER A 66 -7.88 -0.46 -8.78
CA SER A 66 -7.83 -0.44 -10.25
C SER A 66 -8.17 0.92 -10.87
N SER A 67 -8.42 1.94 -10.03
CA SER A 67 -8.73 3.30 -10.50
C SER A 67 -7.57 3.92 -11.28
N SER A 68 -7.91 4.81 -12.21
CA SER A 68 -6.94 5.65 -12.92
C SER A 68 -6.29 6.67 -11.98
N VAL A 69 -5.00 6.92 -12.15
CA VAL A 69 -4.22 7.85 -11.32
C VAL A 69 -3.47 8.84 -12.19
N TYR A 70 -3.86 10.11 -12.11
CA TYR A 70 -3.14 11.28 -12.61
C TYR A 70 -3.79 12.53 -12.01
N SER A 71 -3.10 13.65 -12.09
CA SER A 71 -3.68 14.95 -11.77
C SER A 71 -4.00 15.72 -13.04
N VAL A 72 -5.14 16.41 -13.04
CA VAL A 72 -5.50 17.43 -14.03
C VAL A 72 -5.20 18.77 -13.41
N ILE A 73 -4.32 19.54 -14.05
CA ILE A 73 -3.97 20.89 -13.60
C ILE A 73 -4.66 21.86 -14.55
N THR A 74 -5.42 22.80 -13.99
CA THR A 74 -6.13 23.84 -14.74
C THR A 74 -5.47 25.18 -14.47
N ILE A 75 -5.07 25.88 -15.54
CA ILE A 75 -4.45 27.20 -15.46
C ILE A 75 -5.25 28.17 -16.33
N SER A 76 -5.52 29.36 -15.81
CA SER A 76 -6.09 30.48 -16.56
C SER A 76 -5.13 31.64 -16.69
N CYS A 77 -5.39 32.52 -17.65
CA CYS A 77 -4.71 33.80 -17.80
C CYS A 77 -5.73 34.94 -17.79
N THR A 78 -5.55 35.92 -16.91
CA THR A 78 -6.44 37.08 -16.75
C THR A 78 -5.67 38.40 -16.86
N GLY A 79 -6.38 39.52 -16.78
CA GLY A 79 -5.80 40.86 -16.89
C GLY A 79 -5.86 41.43 -18.30
N ASN A 80 -4.79 41.30 -19.09
CA ASN A 80 -4.64 41.97 -20.40
C ASN A 80 -4.39 41.02 -21.59
N ASN A 81 -4.33 41.57 -22.81
CA ASN A 81 -4.25 40.80 -24.06
C ASN A 81 -2.90 40.10 -24.30
N LEU A 82 -1.88 40.33 -23.47
CA LEU A 82 -0.62 39.59 -23.55
C LEU A 82 -0.81 38.10 -23.26
N CYS A 83 -1.90 37.69 -22.61
CA CYS A 83 -2.30 36.29 -22.49
C CYS A 83 -2.31 35.54 -23.83
N ASN A 84 -2.66 36.22 -24.93
CA ASN A 84 -2.78 35.60 -26.24
C ASN A 84 -1.44 35.31 -26.93
N SER A 85 -0.33 35.85 -26.42
CA SER A 85 0.99 35.72 -27.05
C SER A 85 2.11 35.34 -26.07
N ALA A 86 1.98 35.67 -24.79
CA ALA A 86 2.95 35.31 -23.77
C ALA A 86 2.74 33.86 -23.31
N THR A 87 3.84 33.13 -23.22
CA THR A 87 3.85 31.75 -22.70
C THR A 87 3.90 31.77 -21.17
N PRO A 88 3.01 31.03 -20.48
CA PRO A 88 3.12 30.86 -19.04
C PRO A 88 4.41 30.14 -18.67
N TYR A 89 5.02 30.57 -17.58
CA TYR A 89 6.12 29.90 -16.92
C TYR A 89 5.56 29.12 -15.72
N VAL A 90 5.44 27.80 -15.86
CA VAL A 90 4.90 26.92 -14.82
C VAL A 90 6.03 26.16 -14.16
N THR A 91 6.05 26.11 -12.83
CA THR A 91 7.00 25.29 -12.08
C THR A 91 6.28 24.25 -11.25
N LEU A 92 6.85 23.05 -11.19
CA LEU A 92 6.43 21.94 -10.35
C LEU A 92 7.54 21.63 -9.34
N ALA A 93 7.24 21.70 -8.06
CA ALA A 93 8.15 21.33 -6.99
C ALA A 93 7.51 20.34 -6.03
N LEU A 94 8.31 19.64 -5.23
CA LEU A 94 7.79 18.89 -4.09
C LEU A 94 7.18 19.88 -3.08
N ALA A 95 6.04 19.50 -2.48
CA ALA A 95 5.39 20.28 -1.44
C ALA A 95 5.30 19.48 -0.15
N GLY A 96 5.69 20.12 0.95
CA GLY A 96 5.67 19.48 2.27
C GLY A 96 6.60 18.28 2.40
N THR A 97 6.44 17.56 3.50
CA THR A 97 7.13 16.28 3.74
C THR A 97 6.14 15.14 3.53
N PRO A 98 6.52 14.08 2.78
CA PRO A 98 5.68 12.89 2.67
C PRO A 98 5.34 12.31 4.05
N SER A 99 4.13 11.78 4.19
CA SER A 99 3.61 11.16 5.42
C SER A 99 3.16 9.73 5.17
N GLY A 100 3.18 8.91 6.23
CA GLY A 100 2.93 7.48 6.13
C GLY A 100 3.99 6.80 5.26
N ARG A 101 3.56 5.88 4.39
CA ARG A 101 4.47 5.07 3.57
C ARG A 101 4.64 5.54 2.13
N LEU A 102 4.17 6.74 1.78
CA LEU A 102 4.55 7.34 0.51
C LEU A 102 5.90 8.04 0.64
N GLY A 103 6.76 7.86 -0.37
CA GLY A 103 8.00 8.61 -0.51
C GLY A 103 7.81 9.89 -1.33
N ALA A 104 8.88 10.68 -1.41
CA ALA A 104 8.92 11.84 -2.29
C ALA A 104 8.82 11.42 -3.77
N ILE A 105 8.22 12.27 -4.59
CA ILE A 105 8.04 12.02 -6.03
C ILE A 105 9.39 12.16 -6.74
N PRO A 106 10.00 11.07 -7.25
CA PRO A 106 11.33 11.11 -7.86
C PRO A 106 11.28 11.51 -9.33
N SER A 107 10.15 11.28 -10.01
CA SER A 107 9.98 11.59 -11.43
C SER A 107 8.50 11.84 -11.76
N VAL A 108 8.27 12.59 -12.83
CA VAL A 108 6.92 12.87 -13.36
C VAL A 108 6.89 12.65 -14.86
N ASN A 109 5.70 12.42 -15.38
CA ASN A 109 5.42 12.38 -16.81
C ASN A 109 4.20 13.27 -17.12
N LEU A 110 4.24 13.93 -18.28
CA LEU A 110 3.28 14.95 -18.65
C LEU A 110 2.51 14.54 -19.90
N THR A 111 1.26 14.98 -20.01
CA THR A 111 0.46 14.81 -21.23
C THR A 111 -0.37 16.05 -21.47
N ASN A 112 -0.50 16.42 -22.75
CA ASN A 112 -1.35 17.53 -23.16
C ASN A 112 -2.80 17.23 -22.77
N GLY A 113 -3.46 18.21 -22.17
CA GLY A 113 -4.92 18.25 -22.09
C GLY A 113 -5.42 19.20 -23.17
N THR A 114 -6.09 20.27 -22.74
CA THR A 114 -6.42 21.39 -23.65
C THR A 114 -5.25 22.37 -23.83
N ALA A 115 -4.28 22.38 -22.91
CA ALA A 115 -3.00 23.08 -23.05
C ALA A 115 -2.04 22.26 -23.91
N THR A 116 -1.22 22.95 -24.70
CA THR A 116 -0.08 22.34 -25.39
C THR A 116 1.19 22.60 -24.59
N ILE A 117 1.86 21.54 -24.15
CA ILE A 117 3.19 21.61 -23.52
C ILE A 117 4.23 21.71 -24.63
N THR A 118 5.08 22.73 -24.57
CA THR A 118 6.14 22.96 -25.57
C THR A 118 7.48 22.41 -25.12
N SER A 119 7.76 22.42 -23.81
CA SER A 119 8.93 21.81 -23.21
C SER A 119 8.73 21.59 -21.72
N ALA A 120 9.42 20.61 -21.16
CA ALA A 120 9.55 20.42 -19.73
C ALA A 120 10.97 19.95 -19.40
N TYR A 121 11.59 20.54 -18.38
CA TYR A 121 12.95 20.21 -17.97
C TYR A 121 13.16 20.39 -16.46
N SER A 122 14.06 19.59 -15.89
CA SER A 122 14.46 19.76 -14.49
C SER A 122 15.38 20.97 -14.32
N ALA A 123 15.12 21.79 -13.31
CA ALA A 123 15.91 22.94 -12.90
C ALA A 123 16.46 22.74 -11.47
N GLY A 124 16.94 21.52 -11.17
CA GLY A 124 17.40 21.15 -9.83
C GLY A 124 16.25 20.68 -8.95
N SER A 125 15.77 21.53 -8.03
CA SER A 125 14.75 21.18 -7.04
C SER A 125 13.30 21.26 -7.55
N TYR A 126 13.10 21.76 -8.76
CA TYR A 126 11.80 21.87 -9.41
C TYR A 126 11.90 21.57 -10.92
N ILE A 127 10.76 21.35 -11.55
CA ILE A 127 10.61 21.14 -12.98
C ILE A 127 9.96 22.38 -13.58
N VAL A 128 10.51 22.88 -14.67
CA VAL A 128 9.90 23.94 -15.47
C VAL A 128 9.06 23.30 -16.56
N ILE A 129 7.83 23.80 -16.74
CA ILE A 129 6.88 23.37 -17.77
C ILE A 129 6.47 24.63 -18.56
N ASN A 130 6.82 24.67 -19.83
CA ASN A 130 6.41 25.75 -20.73
C ASN A 130 5.18 25.29 -21.52
N LEU A 131 4.16 26.15 -21.57
CA LEU A 131 2.96 25.92 -22.37
C LEU A 131 2.88 26.94 -23.51
N ASN A 132 2.08 26.60 -24.52
CA ASN A 132 1.59 27.61 -25.45
C ASN A 132 0.77 28.70 -24.72
N PRO A 133 0.61 29.90 -25.31
CA PRO A 133 -0.19 30.95 -24.72
C PRO A 133 -1.61 30.48 -24.37
N ILE A 134 -2.09 30.91 -23.20
CA ILE A 134 -3.44 30.63 -22.72
C ILE A 134 -4.30 31.85 -23.04
N PRO A 135 -5.32 31.75 -23.92
CA PRO A 135 -6.12 32.91 -24.30
C PRO A 135 -6.74 33.61 -23.10
N ARG A 136 -6.84 34.94 -23.18
CA ARG A 136 -7.35 35.77 -22.08
C ARG A 136 -8.72 35.30 -21.61
N ASN A 137 -8.90 35.20 -20.29
CA ASN A 137 -10.12 34.75 -19.62
C ASN A 137 -10.57 33.34 -20.03
N THR A 138 -9.62 32.48 -20.42
CA THR A 138 -9.86 31.06 -20.65
C THR A 138 -8.96 30.22 -19.76
N SER A 139 -9.41 29.01 -19.45
CA SER A 139 -8.60 28.00 -18.77
C SER A 139 -8.14 26.93 -19.74
N ARG A 140 -6.97 26.38 -19.46
CA ARG A 140 -6.37 25.25 -20.19
C ARG A 140 -5.82 24.24 -19.20
N THR A 141 -5.78 22.99 -19.64
CA THR A 141 -5.42 21.86 -18.79
C THR A 141 -4.25 21.08 -19.34
N PHE A 142 -3.42 20.56 -18.44
CA PHE A 142 -2.48 19.49 -18.75
C PHE A 142 -2.56 18.41 -17.66
N LEU A 143 -2.13 17.20 -18.02
CA LEU A 143 -2.20 16.04 -17.16
C LEU A 143 -0.80 15.70 -16.65
N LEU A 144 -0.74 15.25 -15.40
CA LEU A 144 0.48 14.97 -14.68
C LEU A 144 0.39 13.59 -14.04
N GLY A 145 1.36 12.76 -14.36
CA GLY A 145 1.58 11.42 -13.82
C GLY A 145 2.92 11.39 -13.11
N TYR A 146 3.14 10.35 -12.31
CA TYR A 146 4.22 10.34 -11.32
C TYR A 146 4.74 8.93 -11.09
N ASP A 147 6.03 8.84 -10.78
CA ASP A 147 6.55 7.69 -10.05
C ASP A 147 6.30 7.91 -8.55
N ILE A 148 5.71 6.93 -7.88
CA ILE A 148 5.27 7.03 -6.48
C ILE A 148 5.95 5.90 -5.70
N PRO A 149 6.95 6.23 -4.86
CA PRO A 149 7.58 5.25 -3.98
C PRO A 149 6.63 4.91 -2.82
N VAL A 150 6.56 3.62 -2.50
CA VAL A 150 5.88 3.06 -1.33
C VAL A 150 6.91 2.33 -0.48
N LEU A 151 7.09 2.78 0.76
CA LEU A 151 8.07 2.23 1.69
C LEU A 151 7.67 0.82 2.16
N GLY A 152 8.65 -0.09 2.22
CA GLY A 152 8.50 -1.48 2.65
C GLY A 152 8.24 -1.64 4.14
N ASN A 153 7.77 -2.83 4.55
CA ASN A 153 7.34 -3.17 5.92
C ASN A 153 8.42 -2.92 6.99
N ASP A 154 9.69 -2.98 6.58
CA ASP A 154 10.92 -2.67 7.32
C ASP A 154 11.11 -1.17 7.65
N SER A 155 10.35 -0.27 7.01
CA SER A 155 10.34 1.16 7.32
C SER A 155 9.78 1.45 8.72
N SER A 156 10.34 2.47 9.37
CA SER A 156 9.84 3.01 10.65
C SER A 156 8.54 3.82 10.49
N GLN A 157 8.10 4.10 9.26
CA GLN A 157 6.87 4.85 9.01
C GLN A 157 5.63 3.99 9.27
N PRO A 158 4.56 4.58 9.86
CA PRO A 158 3.31 3.86 10.10
C PRO A 158 2.60 3.52 8.79
N THR A 159 1.85 2.43 8.80
CA THR A 159 0.83 2.11 7.79
C THR A 159 -0.43 2.96 7.98
N GLY A 160 -1.40 2.85 7.06
CA GLY A 160 -2.61 3.64 7.02
C GLY A 160 -2.58 4.69 5.91
N ASN A 161 -3.21 5.84 6.16
CA ASN A 161 -3.27 6.93 5.20
C ASN A 161 -1.88 7.53 4.99
N ALA A 162 -1.49 7.67 3.73
CA ALA A 162 -0.19 8.18 3.34
C ALA A 162 -0.37 9.24 2.25
N VAL A 163 0.41 10.31 2.33
CA VAL A 163 0.29 11.48 1.46
C VAL A 163 1.67 11.96 1.04
N THR A 164 1.84 12.25 -0.24
CA THR A 164 2.93 13.11 -0.73
C THR A 164 2.31 14.22 -1.58
N SER A 165 2.88 15.41 -1.56
CA SER A 165 2.29 16.57 -2.23
C SER A 165 3.29 17.22 -3.18
N PHE A 166 2.76 17.96 -4.14
CA PHE A 166 3.52 18.78 -5.07
C PHE A 166 2.88 20.16 -5.19
N LEU A 167 3.70 21.17 -5.50
CA LEU A 167 3.28 22.55 -5.69
C LEU A 167 3.36 22.87 -7.18
N ILE A 168 2.28 23.42 -7.73
CA ILE A 168 2.29 24.05 -9.05
C ILE A 168 2.25 25.56 -8.85
N THR A 169 3.17 26.27 -9.48
CA THR A 169 3.16 27.73 -9.57
C THR A 169 3.06 28.12 -11.03
N ALA A 170 2.07 28.94 -11.39
CA ALA A 170 1.96 29.54 -12.71
C ALA A 170 2.34 31.00 -12.61
N SER A 171 3.22 31.48 -13.50
CA SER A 171 3.73 32.84 -13.44
C SER A 171 4.10 33.34 -14.83
N ARG A 172 4.42 34.62 -14.92
CA ARG A 172 5.06 35.19 -16.11
C ARG A 172 6.55 34.91 -16.07
N PRO A 173 7.25 34.91 -17.22
CA PRO A 173 8.71 34.74 -17.25
C PRO A 173 9.48 35.75 -16.37
N SER A 174 8.91 36.93 -16.10
CA SER A 174 9.49 37.95 -15.20
C SER A 174 9.19 37.72 -13.72
N GLY A 175 8.46 36.66 -13.35
CA GLY A 175 8.09 36.32 -11.97
C GLY A 175 6.90 37.10 -11.38
N ALA A 176 6.35 38.11 -12.07
CA ALA A 176 5.17 38.85 -11.63
C ALA A 176 3.85 38.16 -12.03
N GLY A 177 2.76 38.45 -11.31
CA GLY A 177 1.41 37.94 -11.65
C GLY A 177 1.30 36.43 -11.53
N SER A 178 1.82 35.87 -10.43
CA SER A 178 1.88 34.44 -10.16
C SER A 178 0.81 33.97 -9.18
N ASP A 179 0.43 32.71 -9.31
CA ASP A 179 -0.46 32.00 -8.39
C ASP A 179 0.06 30.57 -8.17
N SER A 180 -0.30 29.94 -7.06
CA SER A 180 0.17 28.60 -6.74
C SER A 180 -0.87 27.76 -6.02
N LEU A 181 -0.90 26.47 -6.33
CA LEU A 181 -1.77 25.51 -5.67
C LEU A 181 -1.03 24.20 -5.40
N VAL A 182 -1.37 23.55 -4.28
CA VAL A 182 -0.83 22.25 -3.89
C VAL A 182 -1.76 21.16 -4.38
N GLY A 183 -1.20 20.14 -5.03
CA GLY A 183 -1.87 18.87 -5.33
C GLY A 183 -1.34 17.76 -4.43
N ASN A 184 -2.20 16.80 -4.12
CA ASN A 184 -1.86 15.67 -3.26
C ASN A 184 -1.90 14.36 -4.04
N ILE A 185 -1.04 13.44 -3.63
CA ILE A 185 -1.08 12.04 -4.00
C ILE A 185 -1.33 11.25 -2.73
N THR A 186 -2.41 10.49 -2.71
CA THR A 186 -2.86 9.77 -1.51
C THR A 186 -2.89 8.25 -1.74
N ALA A 187 -2.61 7.51 -0.68
CA ALA A 187 -2.73 6.06 -0.64
C ALA A 187 -3.17 5.60 0.75
N LYS A 188 -3.75 4.42 0.84
CA LYS A 188 -3.89 3.67 2.08
C LYS A 188 -2.98 2.46 2.01
N VAL A 189 -1.89 2.49 2.77
CA VAL A 189 -0.85 1.45 2.72
C VAL A 189 -1.03 0.51 3.90
N ILE A 190 -1.12 -0.79 3.67
CA ILE A 190 -1.15 -1.82 4.72
C ILE A 190 0.09 -2.72 4.64
N ARG A 191 0.40 -3.40 5.74
CA ARG A 191 1.46 -4.42 5.79
C ARG A 191 1.05 -5.67 5.01
N PRO A 192 2.00 -6.38 4.40
CA PRO A 192 1.73 -7.72 3.87
C PRO A 192 1.39 -8.68 5.00
N ILE A 193 0.55 -9.67 4.70
CA ILE A 193 0.30 -10.79 5.61
C ILE A 193 1.39 -11.86 5.42
N ASP A 194 1.89 -12.41 6.52
CA ASP A 194 2.90 -13.47 6.51
C ASP A 194 2.59 -14.53 7.58
N ILE A 195 3.09 -15.75 7.37
CA ILE A 195 2.96 -16.86 8.30
C ILE A 195 4.29 -17.61 8.44
N ALA A 196 4.84 -17.59 9.64
CA ALA A 196 6.07 -18.29 9.97
C ALA A 196 5.79 -19.55 10.80
N LYS A 197 6.32 -20.70 10.37
CA LYS A 197 6.32 -21.92 11.19
C LYS A 197 7.38 -21.82 12.28
N THR A 198 6.98 -22.08 13.52
CA THR A 198 7.87 -22.05 14.71
C THR A 198 8.03 -23.42 15.37
N ALA A 199 7.12 -24.37 15.13
CA ALA A 199 7.25 -25.77 15.53
C ALA A 199 6.48 -26.71 14.59
N ASP A 200 7.00 -27.93 14.41
CA ASP A 200 6.33 -29.01 13.68
C ASP A 200 5.33 -29.77 14.57
N LEU A 201 4.31 -30.36 13.95
CA LEU A 201 3.38 -31.26 14.64
C LEU A 201 4.03 -32.62 14.78
N GLN A 202 4.37 -33.00 16.01
CA GLN A 202 4.98 -34.28 16.35
C GLN A 202 4.16 -34.97 17.44
N PHE A 203 3.55 -36.12 17.10
CA PHE A 203 2.78 -36.90 18.07
C PHE A 203 3.64 -37.68 19.07
N GLY A 204 4.92 -37.91 18.73
CA GLY A 204 5.87 -38.68 19.52
C GLY A 204 5.83 -40.17 19.20
N LYS A 205 6.32 -41.01 20.12
CA LYS A 205 6.31 -42.47 19.99
C LYS A 205 5.27 -43.10 20.91
N VAL A 206 4.58 -44.13 20.42
CA VAL A 206 3.51 -44.84 21.12
C VAL A 206 3.54 -46.34 20.78
N THR A 207 3.06 -47.20 21.67
CA THR A 207 2.70 -48.58 21.31
C THR A 207 1.30 -48.64 20.70
N ARG A 208 1.08 -49.52 19.73
CA ARG A 208 -0.27 -49.89 19.28
C ARG A 208 -0.85 -50.97 20.20
N PRO A 209 -2.18 -51.05 20.36
CA PRO A 209 -2.78 -52.14 21.13
C PRO A 209 -2.63 -53.48 20.39
N THR A 210 -2.60 -54.61 21.09
CA THR A 210 -2.58 -55.95 20.46
C THR A 210 -3.96 -56.40 19.98
N SER A 211 -5.02 -55.99 20.68
CA SER A 211 -6.43 -56.15 20.30
C SER A 211 -7.24 -54.91 20.71
N GLY A 212 -8.41 -54.72 20.09
CA GLY A 212 -9.25 -53.53 20.34
C GLY A 212 -8.72 -52.25 19.70
N THR A 213 -9.16 -51.11 20.23
CA THR A 213 -8.84 -49.77 19.72
C THR A 213 -8.32 -48.86 20.84
N GLY A 214 -7.58 -47.84 20.42
CA GLY A 214 -7.09 -46.77 21.27
C GLY A 214 -6.83 -45.51 20.46
N SER A 215 -6.30 -44.49 21.12
CA SER A 215 -5.94 -43.24 20.44
C SER A 215 -4.73 -42.59 21.09
N LEU A 216 -4.05 -41.77 20.30
CA LEU A 216 -3.03 -40.84 20.74
C LEU A 216 -3.52 -39.42 20.45
N THR A 217 -3.84 -38.67 21.50
CA THR A 217 -4.29 -37.28 21.38
C THR A 217 -3.17 -36.33 21.77
N LEU A 218 -3.00 -35.25 21.02
CA LEU A 218 -2.15 -34.12 21.33
C LEU A 218 -2.97 -32.85 21.18
N SER A 219 -3.20 -32.13 22.27
CA SER A 219 -3.92 -30.85 22.22
C SER A 219 -3.04 -29.75 21.62
N PRO A 220 -3.63 -28.68 21.05
CA PRO A 220 -2.88 -27.48 20.64
C PRO A 220 -2.07 -26.83 21.77
N ALA A 221 -2.43 -27.08 23.03
CA ALA A 221 -1.66 -26.62 24.20
C ALA A 221 -0.40 -27.46 24.48
N GLY A 222 -0.16 -28.54 23.71
CA GLY A 222 0.96 -29.46 23.90
C GLY A 222 0.71 -30.57 24.90
N VAL A 223 -0.54 -30.76 25.35
CA VAL A 223 -0.90 -31.82 26.31
C VAL A 223 -1.22 -33.09 25.56
N ALA A 224 -0.60 -34.18 25.97
CA ALA A 224 -0.49 -35.38 25.18
C ALA A 224 -1.02 -36.59 25.98
N SER A 225 -2.06 -37.28 25.49
CA SER A 225 -2.72 -38.38 26.19
C SER A 225 -2.91 -39.60 25.28
N VAL A 226 -3.16 -40.76 25.90
CA VAL A 226 -3.46 -42.01 25.20
C VAL A 226 -4.70 -42.67 25.79
N THR A 227 -5.40 -43.45 24.98
CA THR A 227 -6.51 -44.31 25.39
C THR A 227 -6.33 -45.72 24.81
N GLY A 228 -7.03 -46.70 25.38
CA GLY A 228 -7.00 -48.10 24.93
C GLY A 228 -5.97 -48.95 25.68
N THR A 229 -6.30 -50.22 25.87
CA THR A 229 -5.46 -51.19 26.59
C THR A 229 -4.18 -51.46 25.81
N GLY A 230 -3.02 -51.36 26.47
CA GLY A 230 -1.71 -51.61 25.85
C GLY A 230 -1.19 -50.47 24.97
N VAL A 231 -1.86 -49.31 24.95
CA VAL A 231 -1.36 -48.08 24.32
C VAL A 231 -0.59 -47.27 25.35
N ILE A 232 0.72 -47.15 25.14
CA ILE A 232 1.65 -46.47 26.05
C ILE A 232 2.44 -45.46 25.23
N ARG A 233 2.45 -44.21 25.71
CA ARG A 233 3.30 -43.14 25.15
C ARG A 233 4.71 -43.26 25.74
N PHE A 234 5.72 -43.05 24.89
CA PHE A 234 7.11 -42.96 25.32
C PHE A 234 7.51 -41.49 25.53
N PRO A 235 8.46 -41.21 26.45
CA PRO A 235 8.93 -39.86 26.72
C PRO A 235 9.75 -39.25 25.57
N SER A 236 10.35 -40.10 24.72
CA SER A 236 11.17 -39.66 23.58
C SER A 236 10.82 -40.44 22.30
N PRO A 237 10.71 -39.76 21.14
CA PRO A 237 10.67 -38.30 20.98
C PRO A 237 9.42 -37.70 21.63
N ALA A 238 9.59 -36.53 22.26
CA ALA A 238 8.50 -35.86 22.98
C ALA A 238 7.44 -35.32 22.01
N PRO A 239 6.15 -35.36 22.38
CA PRO A 239 5.10 -34.72 21.59
C PRO A 239 5.28 -33.20 21.55
N THR A 240 5.08 -32.60 20.38
CA THR A 240 5.11 -31.16 20.16
C THR A 240 3.95 -30.76 19.27
N ALA A 241 3.12 -29.81 19.73
CA ALA A 241 2.07 -29.24 18.88
C ALA A 241 2.72 -28.34 17.82
N ALA A 242 2.20 -28.34 16.60
CA ALA A 242 2.66 -27.38 15.59
C ALA A 242 2.32 -25.97 16.06
N ALA A 243 3.21 -25.03 15.74
CA ALA A 243 3.03 -23.62 16.07
C ALA A 243 3.39 -22.75 14.87
N PHE A 244 2.56 -21.75 14.61
CA PHE A 244 2.77 -20.74 13.59
C PHE A 244 2.52 -19.36 14.18
N THR A 245 3.28 -18.38 13.70
CA THR A 245 3.08 -16.96 13.98
C THR A 245 2.64 -16.29 12.70
N VAL A 246 1.40 -15.81 12.70
CA VAL A 246 0.88 -14.95 11.64
C VAL A 246 1.24 -13.51 12.00
N THR A 247 1.75 -12.76 11.02
CA THR A 247 2.03 -11.32 11.16
C THR A 247 1.38 -10.52 10.04
N GLY A 248 1.12 -9.24 10.30
CA GLY A 248 0.54 -8.34 9.31
C GLY A 248 0.15 -6.99 9.90
N GLU A 249 -0.76 -6.29 9.24
CA GLU A 249 -1.39 -5.06 9.71
C GLU A 249 -2.26 -5.31 10.94
N GLY A 250 -2.00 -4.56 12.02
CA GLY A 250 -2.71 -4.69 13.29
C GLY A 250 -4.19 -4.35 13.17
N GLY A 251 -5.03 -5.06 13.93
CA GLY A 251 -6.47 -4.88 13.92
C GLY A 251 -7.19 -5.38 12.66
N GLN A 252 -6.48 -5.93 11.67
CA GLN A 252 -7.12 -6.48 10.49
C GLN A 252 -7.73 -7.86 10.75
N ALA A 253 -8.90 -8.07 10.16
CA ALA A 253 -9.56 -9.36 10.14
C ALA A 253 -8.86 -10.29 9.14
N VAL A 254 -8.65 -11.53 9.56
CA VAL A 254 -8.00 -12.58 8.76
C VAL A 254 -8.78 -13.88 8.86
N THR A 255 -8.64 -14.74 7.87
CA THR A 255 -9.11 -16.12 7.92
C THR A 255 -7.92 -17.07 7.90
N VAL A 256 -7.81 -17.91 8.93
CA VAL A 256 -6.80 -18.98 9.04
C VAL A 256 -7.45 -20.32 8.70
N SER A 257 -6.96 -20.98 7.66
CA SER A 257 -7.47 -22.28 7.20
C SER A 257 -6.43 -23.38 7.36
N LEU A 258 -6.88 -24.54 7.81
CA LEU A 258 -6.09 -25.78 7.90
C LEU A 258 -6.98 -26.98 7.61
N PRO A 259 -6.44 -28.10 7.10
CA PRO A 259 -7.24 -29.29 6.83
C PRO A 259 -7.73 -29.92 8.13
N SER A 260 -8.96 -30.45 8.15
CA SER A 260 -9.56 -31.14 9.31
C SER A 260 -8.89 -32.49 9.61
N SER A 261 -8.11 -33.01 8.67
CA SER A 261 -7.29 -34.20 8.85
C SER A 261 -6.03 -34.16 8.00
N VAL A 262 -5.00 -34.89 8.41
CA VAL A 262 -3.75 -35.05 7.68
C VAL A 262 -3.45 -36.54 7.56
N THR A 263 -3.19 -37.00 6.34
CA THR A 263 -2.68 -38.35 6.09
C THR A 263 -1.17 -38.37 6.32
N MET A 264 -0.74 -39.26 7.20
CA MET A 264 0.67 -39.54 7.48
C MET A 264 1.00 -40.92 6.90
N SER A 265 2.06 -41.01 6.11
CA SER A 265 2.46 -42.23 5.41
C SER A 265 3.82 -42.73 5.92
N GLY A 266 3.99 -44.05 5.91
CA GLY A 266 5.22 -44.73 6.29
C GLY A 266 5.38 -46.04 5.53
N SER A 267 6.47 -46.78 5.79
CA SER A 267 6.74 -48.05 5.12
C SER A 267 5.67 -49.13 5.38
N ALA A 268 4.89 -48.99 6.46
CA ALA A 268 3.87 -49.93 6.88
C ALA A 268 2.43 -49.46 6.59
N GLY A 269 2.24 -48.48 5.71
CA GLY A 269 0.94 -47.97 5.29
C GLY A 269 0.72 -46.50 5.61
N SER A 270 -0.53 -46.11 5.87
CA SER A 270 -0.90 -44.73 6.24
C SER A 270 -1.81 -44.68 7.45
N ILE A 271 -1.79 -43.54 8.13
CA ILE A 271 -2.61 -43.21 9.30
C ILE A 271 -3.17 -41.81 9.08
N VAL A 272 -4.46 -41.62 9.39
CA VAL A 272 -5.10 -40.31 9.31
C VAL A 272 -5.15 -39.70 10.70
N ALA A 273 -4.54 -38.54 10.88
CA ALA A 273 -4.64 -37.74 12.08
C ALA A 273 -5.77 -36.71 11.90
N THR A 274 -6.76 -36.69 12.79
CA THR A 274 -7.75 -35.61 12.85
C THR A 274 -7.12 -34.40 13.52
N THR A 275 -7.13 -33.25 12.88
CA THR A 275 -6.49 -32.03 13.43
C THR A 275 -7.42 -31.31 14.40
N THR A 276 -6.82 -30.63 15.37
CA THR A 276 -7.50 -29.68 16.25
C THR A 276 -6.62 -28.44 16.35
N ALA A 277 -7.19 -27.24 16.42
CA ALA A 277 -6.40 -26.02 16.38
C ALA A 277 -6.97 -24.91 17.28
N THR A 278 -6.09 -24.01 17.69
CA THR A 278 -6.43 -22.69 18.25
C THR A 278 -5.95 -21.61 17.30
N GLY A 279 -6.69 -20.50 17.18
CA GLY A 279 -6.36 -19.41 16.25
C GLY A 279 -6.70 -19.75 14.79
N SER A 280 -7.67 -20.64 14.54
CA SER A 280 -8.18 -20.96 13.21
C SER A 280 -9.54 -20.29 12.92
N GLY A 281 -9.96 -20.26 11.67
CA GLY A 281 -11.20 -19.59 11.24
C GLY A 281 -11.04 -18.06 11.18
N SER A 282 -12.14 -17.34 11.42
CA SER A 282 -12.14 -15.87 11.46
C SER A 282 -11.43 -15.37 12.71
N GLN A 283 -10.43 -14.52 12.53
CA GLN A 283 -9.57 -13.99 13.58
C GLN A 283 -9.29 -12.50 13.33
N VAL A 284 -8.76 -11.82 14.33
CA VAL A 284 -8.28 -10.44 14.22
C VAL A 284 -6.84 -10.40 14.71
N LEU A 285 -5.94 -9.81 13.92
CA LEU A 285 -4.55 -9.61 14.33
C LEU A 285 -4.49 -8.65 15.52
N SER A 286 -3.59 -8.92 16.46
CA SER A 286 -3.35 -8.04 17.61
C SER A 286 -2.91 -6.63 17.18
N GLY A 287 -2.90 -5.68 18.12
CA GLY A 287 -2.56 -4.29 17.84
C GLY A 287 -3.68 -3.53 17.12
N GLY A 288 -3.34 -2.35 16.56
CA GLY A 288 -4.27 -1.50 15.83
C GLY A 288 -3.71 -1.06 14.48
N THR A 289 -4.58 -0.49 13.66
CA THR A 289 -4.23 0.05 12.34
C THR A 289 -3.04 1.02 12.43
N GLY A 290 -2.09 0.90 11.51
CA GLY A 290 -0.85 1.64 11.49
C GLY A 290 0.33 0.91 12.17
N SER A 291 0.05 -0.16 12.91
CA SER A 291 1.03 -0.96 13.65
C SER A 291 1.11 -2.40 13.13
N ALA A 292 2.17 -3.11 13.52
CA ALA A 292 2.25 -4.55 13.28
C ALA A 292 1.30 -5.30 14.24
N GLY A 293 0.63 -6.32 13.72
CA GLY A 293 -0.20 -7.24 14.45
C GLY A 293 0.26 -8.68 14.32
N THR A 294 -0.09 -9.49 15.31
CA THR A 294 0.28 -10.91 15.37
C THR A 294 -0.89 -11.78 15.80
N LEU A 295 -0.85 -13.04 15.38
CA LEU A 295 -1.75 -14.10 15.83
C LEU A 295 -0.95 -15.41 15.95
N GLN A 296 -1.12 -16.09 17.09
CA GLN A 296 -0.54 -17.41 17.30
C GLN A 296 -1.54 -18.48 16.88
N VAL A 297 -1.11 -19.37 15.99
CA VAL A 297 -1.87 -20.55 15.58
C VAL A 297 -1.16 -21.78 16.12
N LYS A 298 -1.87 -22.63 16.85
CA LYS A 298 -1.35 -23.92 17.32
C LYS A 298 -2.22 -25.05 16.82
N VAL A 299 -1.59 -26.13 16.38
CA VAL A 299 -2.28 -27.30 15.83
C VAL A 299 -1.84 -28.54 16.59
N GLY A 300 -2.81 -29.27 17.11
CA GLY A 300 -2.69 -30.62 17.64
C GLY A 300 -3.51 -31.59 16.78
N GLY A 301 -3.83 -32.74 17.35
CA GLY A 301 -4.71 -33.71 16.69
C GLY A 301 -4.90 -34.99 17.48
N SER A 302 -5.56 -35.95 16.85
CA SER A 302 -5.77 -37.29 17.37
C SER A 302 -5.48 -38.33 16.30
N ILE A 303 -4.74 -39.37 16.68
CA ILE A 303 -4.45 -40.53 15.85
C ILE A 303 -5.22 -41.73 16.42
N PRO A 304 -6.08 -42.39 15.63
CA PRO A 304 -6.66 -43.67 16.01
C PRO A 304 -5.61 -44.78 15.89
N LEU A 305 -5.59 -45.69 16.86
CA LEU A 305 -4.70 -46.84 16.91
C LEU A 305 -5.52 -48.13 17.05
N SER A 306 -5.11 -49.17 16.34
CA SER A 306 -5.66 -50.52 16.42
C SER A 306 -4.53 -51.55 16.30
N GLY A 307 -4.84 -52.83 16.53
CA GLY A 307 -3.90 -53.93 16.28
C GLY A 307 -3.43 -54.04 14.83
N SER A 308 -4.18 -53.45 13.88
CA SER A 308 -3.82 -53.41 12.46
C SER A 308 -3.05 -52.15 12.03
N THR A 309 -2.94 -51.12 12.89
CA THR A 309 -2.13 -49.93 12.58
C THR A 309 -0.69 -50.33 12.30
N GLY A 310 -0.15 -49.97 11.13
CA GLY A 310 1.21 -50.33 10.74
C GLY A 310 2.26 -49.90 11.77
N ILE A 311 3.32 -50.70 11.92
CA ILE A 311 4.44 -50.37 12.80
C ILE A 311 5.48 -49.61 11.99
N GLY A 312 5.84 -48.41 12.43
CA GLY A 312 6.89 -47.62 11.79
C GLY A 312 6.75 -46.13 12.07
N THR A 313 7.60 -45.37 11.40
CA THR A 313 7.52 -43.91 11.39
C THR A 313 6.53 -43.48 10.30
N PHE A 314 5.63 -42.58 10.66
CA PHE A 314 4.68 -41.97 9.73
C PHE A 314 4.95 -40.46 9.66
N SER A 315 4.93 -39.90 8.47
CA SER A 315 5.12 -38.46 8.22
C SER A 315 4.13 -37.97 7.18
N GLY A 316 3.74 -36.69 7.29
CA GLY A 316 2.84 -36.05 6.35
C GLY A 316 3.02 -34.53 6.38
N THR A 317 2.31 -33.83 5.49
CA THR A 317 2.38 -32.37 5.37
C THR A 317 1.09 -31.75 5.90
N LEU A 318 1.22 -30.85 6.86
CA LEU A 318 0.15 -29.97 7.31
C LEU A 318 0.31 -28.60 6.62
N VAL A 319 -0.67 -28.19 5.82
CA VAL A 319 -0.68 -26.87 5.17
C VAL A 319 -1.62 -25.95 5.95
N VAL A 320 -1.10 -24.80 6.38
CA VAL A 320 -1.87 -23.73 7.01
C VAL A 320 -1.82 -22.52 6.09
N THR A 321 -2.97 -21.94 5.78
CA THR A 321 -3.08 -20.73 4.96
C THR A 321 -3.70 -19.61 5.76
N VAL A 322 -3.32 -18.38 5.45
CA VAL A 322 -3.90 -17.17 6.04
C VAL A 322 -4.17 -16.14 4.96
N GLN A 323 -5.29 -15.44 5.07
CA GLN A 323 -5.70 -14.38 4.14
C GLN A 323 -6.32 -13.22 4.89
N TYR A 324 -6.15 -12.00 4.40
CA TYR A 324 -6.98 -10.87 4.83
C TYR A 324 -8.42 -11.05 4.36
N ASN A 325 -9.37 -10.56 5.16
CA ASN A 325 -10.80 -10.55 4.85
C ASN A 325 -11.24 -9.24 4.17
#